data_AF-A0A842QMY4-F1
#
_entry.id   AF-A0A842QMY4-F1
#
_cell.length_a   1.000
_cell.length_b   1.000
_cell.length_c   1.000
_cell.angle_alpha   90.00
_cell.angle_beta   90.00
_cell.angle_gamma   90.00
#
_symmetry.space_group_name_H-M   'P 1'
#
loop_
_entity.id
_entity.type
_entity.pdbx_description
1 polymer ?
#
loop_
_entity_poly.entity_id
_entity_poly.type
_entity_poly.pdbx_seq_one_letter_code
_entity_poly.pdbx_strand_id
1 'polypeptide(L)'
;MKYRLREVIDNLDFNELVKMKKDIEHGGFHLRQFLDKKITEREKEHEEFCAICSSKLDSRRTNNFTLIFGPDDFRKKASFDGIDCLEYFINDLKKMKKVVH
;
A
#
# COMPACT_ATOMS: atom_id res chain seq x y z
N MET A 1 -5.03 14.85 -8.74
CA MET A 1 -3.64 14.98 -8.23
C MET A 1 -3.15 16.43 -8.11
N LYS A 2 -3.40 17.32 -9.09
CA LYS A 2 -2.86 18.71 -9.10
C LYS A 2 -3.26 19.60 -7.91
N TYR A 3 -4.47 19.46 -7.36
CA TYR A 3 -4.98 20.42 -6.37
C TYR A 3 -4.35 20.28 -4.97
N ARG A 4 -4.16 19.05 -4.47
CA ARG A 4 -3.67 18.83 -3.10
C ARG A 4 -2.18 19.10 -2.90
N LEU A 5 -1.35 18.89 -3.94
CA LEU A 5 0.07 19.23 -3.84
C LEU A 5 0.29 20.75 -3.82
N ARG A 6 -0.56 21.48 -4.56
CA ARG A 6 -0.52 22.94 -4.59
C ARG A 6 -0.82 23.54 -3.22
N GLU A 7 -1.87 23.05 -2.57
CA GLU A 7 -2.22 23.46 -1.20
C GLU A 7 -1.07 23.22 -0.22
N VAL A 8 -0.33 22.12 -0.34
CA VAL A 8 0.84 21.86 0.51
C VAL A 8 1.96 22.88 0.23
N ILE A 9 2.26 23.15 -1.04
CA ILE A 9 3.29 24.11 -1.44
C ILE A 9 2.91 25.54 -1.00
N ASP A 10 1.64 25.91 -1.10
CA ASP A 10 1.13 27.24 -0.72
C ASP A 10 1.26 27.50 0.80
N ASN A 11 1.41 26.44 1.61
CA ASN A 11 1.58 26.53 3.06
C ASN A 11 3.05 26.44 3.52
N LEU A 12 4.02 26.29 2.62
CA LEU A 12 5.44 26.25 2.96
C LEU A 12 6.02 27.66 3.07
N ASP A 13 6.92 27.88 4.03
CA ASP A 13 7.68 29.11 4.10
C ASP A 13 8.78 29.19 3.01
N PHE A 14 9.38 30.37 2.85
CA PHE A 14 10.41 30.59 1.83
C PHE A 14 11.61 29.65 1.98
N ASN A 15 12.07 29.37 3.20
CA ASN A 15 13.20 28.49 3.43
C ASN A 15 12.85 27.04 3.10
N GLU A 16 11.64 26.60 3.43
CA GLU A 16 11.11 25.28 3.09
C GLU A 16 10.98 25.12 1.57
N LEU A 17 10.46 26.13 0.87
CA LEU A 17 10.37 26.15 -0.59
C LEU A 17 11.76 26.06 -1.25
N VAL A 18 12.75 26.81 -0.74
CA VAL A 18 14.13 26.75 -1.25
C VAL A 18 14.75 25.37 -1.00
N LYS A 19 14.53 24.76 0.17
CA LYS A 19 15.01 23.41 0.48
C LYS A 19 14.35 22.36 -0.42
N MET A 20 13.03 22.43 -0.61
CA MET A 20 12.29 21.50 -1.46
C MET A 20 12.74 21.62 -2.92
N LYS A 21 12.93 22.85 -3.42
CA LYS A 21 13.48 23.09 -4.76
C LYS A 21 14.87 22.47 -4.92
N LYS A 22 15.76 22.68 -3.96
CA LYS A 22 17.10 22.08 -3.98
C LYS A 22 17.04 20.57 -3.97
N ASP A 23 16.22 19.94 -3.13
CA ASP A 23 16.08 18.48 -3.12
C ASP A 23 15.66 17.98 -4.51
N ILE A 24 14.64 18.59 -5.12
CA ILE A 24 14.15 18.24 -6.47
C ILE A 24 15.25 18.41 -7.52
N GLU A 25 16.01 19.51 -7.50
CA GLU A 25 17.13 19.75 -8.43
C GLU A 25 18.24 18.69 -8.30
N HIS A 26 18.44 18.13 -7.12
CA HIS A 26 19.37 17.02 -6.87
C HIS A 26 18.69 15.64 -7.05
N GLY A 27 17.58 15.60 -7.80
CA GLY A 27 16.86 14.39 -8.15
C GLY A 27 15.71 14.04 -7.19
N GLY A 28 15.51 14.76 -6.10
CA GLY A 28 14.43 14.53 -5.14
C GLY A 28 14.70 13.37 -4.19
N PHE A 29 15.94 13.23 -3.70
CA PHE A 29 16.32 12.09 -2.85
C PHE A 29 15.49 12.02 -1.57
N HIS A 30 15.38 13.13 -0.83
CA HIS A 30 14.65 13.17 0.43
C HIS A 30 13.15 13.01 0.22
N LEU A 31 12.60 13.65 -0.81
CA LEU A 31 11.18 13.51 -1.15
C LEU A 31 10.84 12.06 -1.54
N ARG A 32 11.68 11.40 -2.35
CA ARG A 32 11.49 10.00 -2.72
C ARG A 32 11.54 9.08 -1.51
N GLN A 33 12.56 9.22 -0.66
CA GLN A 33 12.68 8.43 0.56
C GLN A 33 11.46 8.59 1.49
N PHE A 34 10.94 9.83 1.61
CA PHE A 34 9.75 10.10 2.39
C PHE A 34 8.50 9.45 1.79
N LEU A 35 8.32 9.54 0.48
CA LEU A 35 7.21 8.91 -0.24
C LEU A 35 7.27 7.38 -0.10
N ASP A 36 8.43 6.76 -0.34
CA ASP A 36 8.62 5.31 -0.20
C ASP A 36 8.26 4.85 1.21
N LYS A 37 8.75 5.57 2.23
CA LYS A 37 8.40 5.28 3.63
C LYS A 37 6.89 5.36 3.87
N LYS A 38 6.23 6.40 3.37
CA LYS A 38 4.77 6.57 3.54
C LYS A 38 3.98 5.51 2.79
N ILE A 39 4.42 5.09 1.61
CA ILE A 39 3.83 3.99 0.86
C ILE A 39 3.95 2.70 1.68
N THR A 40 5.16 2.37 2.16
CA THR A 40 5.37 1.18 3.01
C THR A 40 4.56 1.21 4.31
N GLU A 41 4.42 2.38 4.95
CA GLU A 41 3.56 2.53 6.14
C GLU A 41 2.10 2.23 5.81
N ARG A 42 1.59 2.76 4.70
CA ARG A 42 0.21 2.50 4.24
C ARG A 42 -0.01 1.05 3.82
N GLU A 43 0.97 0.44 3.15
CA GLU A 43 0.92 -0.97 2.80
C GLU A 43 0.78 -1.85 4.05
N LYS A 44 1.50 -1.51 5.13
CA LYS A 44 1.41 -2.21 6.42
C LYS A 44 0.07 -2.02 7.13
N GLU A 45 -0.57 -0.85 7.01
CA GLU A 45 -1.90 -0.60 7.61
C GLU A 45 -2.98 -1.55 7.03
N HIS A 46 -2.86 -1.96 5.77
CA HIS A 46 -3.78 -2.94 5.15
C HIS A 46 -3.53 -4.40 5.58
N GLU A 47 -2.50 -4.66 6.39
CA GLU A 47 -2.08 -5.99 6.84
C GLU A 47 -2.57 -6.35 8.24
N GLU A 48 -3.35 -5.47 8.89
CA GLU A 48 -3.78 -5.71 10.27
C GLU A 48 -4.97 -6.67 10.39
N PHE A 49 -5.69 -6.94 9.30
CA PHE A 49 -6.91 -7.75 9.33
C PHE A 49 -6.97 -8.77 8.19
N CYS A 50 -7.56 -9.93 8.50
CA CYS A 50 -7.81 -10.98 7.52
C CYS A 50 -8.84 -10.51 6.47
N ALA A 51 -8.51 -10.68 5.19
CA ALA A 51 -9.36 -10.28 4.07
C ALA A 51 -10.66 -11.10 3.95
N ILE A 52 -10.79 -12.23 4.65
CA ILE A 52 -11.98 -13.09 4.65
C ILE A 52 -12.83 -12.93 5.92
N CYS A 53 -12.22 -13.12 7.09
CA CYS A 53 -12.97 -13.18 8.35
C CYS A 53 -12.82 -11.91 9.22
N SER A 54 -12.02 -10.93 8.76
CA SER A 54 -11.74 -9.67 9.49
C SER A 54 -11.13 -9.86 10.88
N SER A 55 -10.60 -11.04 11.18
CA SER A 55 -9.80 -11.26 12.40
C SER A 55 -8.54 -10.40 12.35
N LYS A 56 -8.08 -9.94 13.53
CA LYS A 56 -6.84 -9.17 13.61
C LYS A 56 -5.64 -10.10 13.36
N LEU A 57 -4.80 -9.73 12.40
CA LEU A 57 -3.56 -10.43 12.09
C LEU A 57 -2.51 -10.08 13.14
N ASP A 58 -1.99 -11.11 13.79
CA ASP A 58 -0.89 -10.97 14.74
C ASP A 58 0.42 -11.20 13.98
N SER A 59 1.17 -10.13 13.75
CA SER A 59 2.45 -10.17 13.03
C SER A 59 3.51 -11.09 13.65
N ARG A 60 3.29 -11.58 14.87
CA ARG A 60 4.17 -12.54 15.55
C ARG A 60 3.78 -14.01 15.32
N ARG A 61 2.63 -14.29 14.69
CA ARG A 61 2.20 -15.66 14.37
C ARG A 61 2.78 -16.13 13.04
N THR A 62 3.24 -17.38 13.00
CA THR A 62 3.83 -18.02 11.80
C THR A 62 2.82 -18.38 10.73
N ASN A 63 1.51 -18.33 11.03
CA ASN A 63 0.45 -18.84 10.17
C ASN A 63 -0.29 -17.74 9.40
N ASN A 64 0.28 -16.53 9.32
CA ASN A 64 -0.28 -15.48 8.48
C ASN A 64 0.17 -15.69 7.02
N PHE A 65 -0.78 -15.64 6.10
CA PHE A 65 -0.51 -15.73 4.67
C PHE A 65 -0.78 -14.39 4.00
N THR A 66 -0.06 -14.09 2.95
CA THR A 66 -0.25 -12.87 2.17
C THR A 66 -0.15 -13.18 0.69
N LEU A 67 -1.15 -12.73 -0.07
CA LEU A 67 -1.17 -12.82 -1.53
C LEU A 67 -1.03 -11.42 -2.12
N ILE A 68 -0.07 -11.24 -3.01
CA ILE A 68 0.13 -10.01 -3.79
C ILE A 68 -0.15 -10.34 -5.26
N PHE A 69 -1.02 -9.57 -5.91
CA PHE A 69 -1.49 -9.85 -7.27
C PHE A 69 -1.88 -8.58 -8.02
N GLY A 70 -1.83 -8.62 -9.36
CA GLY A 70 -2.04 -7.46 -10.23
C GLY A 70 -0.76 -7.03 -10.95
N PRO A 71 -0.85 -6.10 -11.92
CA PRO A 71 0.31 -5.58 -12.65
C PRO A 71 1.19 -4.75 -11.71
N ASP A 72 2.45 -4.52 -12.10
CA ASP A 72 3.44 -3.82 -11.25
C ASP A 72 2.96 -2.44 -10.81
N ASP A 73 2.26 -1.71 -11.67
CA ASP A 73 1.71 -0.38 -11.38
C ASP A 73 0.44 -0.41 -10.51
N PHE A 74 -0.21 -1.58 -10.36
CA PHE A 74 -1.46 -1.74 -9.60
C PHE A 74 -1.49 -3.05 -8.82
N ARG A 75 -0.48 -3.26 -7.97
CA ARG A 75 -0.45 -4.40 -7.05
C ARG A 75 -1.54 -4.26 -6.00
N LYS A 76 -2.33 -5.32 -5.83
CA LYS A 76 -3.26 -5.52 -4.74
C LYS A 76 -2.67 -6.51 -3.76
N LYS A 77 -3.03 -6.37 -2.49
CA LYS A 77 -2.58 -7.21 -1.38
C LYS A 77 -3.79 -7.71 -0.59
N ALA A 78 -3.78 -8.98 -0.23
CA ALA A 78 -4.74 -9.59 0.67
C ALA A 78 -3.98 -10.46 1.68
N SER A 79 -4.29 -10.28 2.97
CA SER A 79 -3.66 -11.02 4.06
C SER A 79 -4.68 -11.89 4.78
N PHE A 80 -4.23 -13.04 5.31
CA PHE A 80 -5.09 -14.08 5.87
C PHE A 80 -4.48 -14.60 7.17
N ASP A 81 -5.33 -14.88 8.15
CA ASP A 81 -4.97 -15.37 9.49
C ASP A 81 -4.68 -16.87 9.54
N GLY A 82 -5.01 -17.59 8.47
CA GLY A 82 -4.78 -19.02 8.34
C GLY A 82 -4.99 -19.53 6.91
N ILE A 83 -4.65 -20.81 6.73
CA ILE A 83 -4.72 -21.48 5.43
C ILE A 83 -6.16 -21.61 4.92
N ASP A 84 -7.13 -21.81 5.83
CA ASP A 84 -8.55 -21.95 5.48
C ASP A 84 -9.10 -20.67 4.83
N CYS A 85 -8.75 -19.50 5.40
CA CYS A 85 -9.12 -18.20 4.85
C CYS A 85 -8.46 -17.95 3.49
N LEU A 86 -7.19 -18.35 3.31
CA LEU A 86 -6.53 -18.29 2.01
C LEU A 86 -7.22 -19.20 0.99
N GLU A 87 -7.53 -20.44 1.35
CA GLU A 87 -8.20 -21.41 0.47
C GLU A 87 -9.59 -20.90 0.04
N TYR A 88 -10.37 -20.39 0.99
CA TYR A 88 -11.67 -19.79 0.71
C TYR A 88 -11.54 -18.67 -0.32
N PHE A 89 -10.59 -17.75 -0.12
CA PHE A 89 -10.33 -16.64 -1.02
C PHE A 89 -9.96 -17.13 -2.44
N ILE A 90 -9.04 -18.10 -2.55
CA ILE A 90 -8.64 -18.66 -3.85
C ILE A 90 -9.83 -19.33 -4.56
N ASN A 91 -10.67 -20.05 -3.82
CA ASN A 91 -11.85 -20.69 -4.39
C ASN A 91 -12.88 -19.67 -4.89
N ASP A 92 -13.03 -18.55 -4.19
CA ASP A 92 -13.90 -17.46 -4.63
C ASP A 92 -13.37 -16.78 -5.91
N LEU A 93 -12.07 -16.52 -5.97
CA LEU A 93 -11.42 -16.01 -7.20
C LEU A 93 -11.62 -16.95 -8.39
N LYS A 94 -11.53 -18.27 -8.19
CA LYS A 94 -11.79 -19.27 -9.24
C LYS A 94 -13.24 -19.22 -9.73
N LYS A 95 -14.20 -18.96 -8.85
CA LYS A 95 -15.61 -18.77 -9.24
C LYS A 95 -15.80 -17.51 -10.06
N MET A 96 -15.21 -16.39 -9.64
CA MET A 96 -15.27 -15.13 -10.40
C MET A 96 -14.70 -15.26 -11.81
N LYS A 97 -13.58 -15.99 -11.96
CA LYS A 97 -12.98 -16.24 -13.28
C LYS A 97 -13.90 -17.02 -14.23
N LYS A 98 -14.77 -17.89 -13.72
CA LYS A 98 -15.73 -18.66 -14.55
C LYS A 98 -16.89 -17.82 -15.09
N VAL A 99 -17.13 -16.62 -14.56
CA VAL A 99 -18.24 -15.74 -15.00
C VAL A 99 -17.81 -14.82 -16.14
N VAL A 100 -16.51 -14.70 -16.42
CA VAL A 100 -15.92 -13.76 -17.40
C VAL A 100 -15.51 -14.46 -18.71
N HIS A 101 -15.96 -15.70 -18.94
CA HIS A 101 -15.73 -16.43 -20.18
C HIS A 101 -17.05 -16.92 -20.78
#